data_AF-A0A962D722-F1
#
_entry.id   AF-A0A962D722-F1
#
_cell.length_a   1.000
_cell.length_b   1.000
_cell.length_c   1.000
_cell.angle_alpha   90.00
_cell.angle_beta   90.00
_cell.angle_gamma   90.00
#
_symmetry.space_group_name_H-M   'P 1'
#
loop_
_entity.id
_entity.type
_entity.pdbx_description
1 polymer ?
#
loop_
_entity_poly.entity_id
_entity_poly.type
_entity_poly.pdbx_seq_one_letter_code
_entity_poly.pdbx_strand_id
1 'polypeptide(L)'
;MRGLLAGSALCASPLMQAATCPSPALLVAPDSRFELSEPVAGEVIVRDLQTGLEWQQCPLGRSGPGCTGTATRVSWAEALTMARDSSHGGFDDWRLPNMQELYALIEWGCQLPAINLQRFPGELGGLVYWSSTTTDTAPATVYIIDSDTGGSGNAQPKTGSWSVRLVRGGDAWSSFNAAAQPDPFAFADQLAVPVDELRLSETITVSGLNGPTQASVIGESGAAFALNGGTPGSA
;
A
#
# COMPACT_ATOMS: atom_id res chain seq x y z
N MET A 1 -42.35 49.82 -8.53
CA MET A 1 -42.28 48.35 -8.56
C MET A 1 -41.31 47.91 -9.66
N ARG A 2 -40.09 47.48 -9.30
CA ARG A 2 -39.16 46.79 -10.19
C ARG A 2 -38.43 45.76 -9.32
N GLY A 3 -38.83 44.50 -9.42
CA GLY A 3 -38.21 43.39 -8.70
C GLY A 3 -36.95 42.91 -9.44
N LEU A 4 -35.86 42.73 -8.70
CA LEU A 4 -34.68 42.00 -9.16
C LEU A 4 -34.94 40.50 -9.02
N LEU A 5 -34.75 39.74 -10.10
CA LEU A 5 -34.59 38.29 -10.05
C LEU A 5 -33.09 37.98 -10.02
N ALA A 6 -32.62 37.42 -8.91
CA ALA A 6 -31.30 36.83 -8.79
C ALA A 6 -31.33 35.45 -9.46
N GLY A 7 -30.63 35.30 -10.58
CA GLY A 7 -30.42 34.01 -11.22
C GLY A 7 -29.34 33.23 -10.49
N SER A 8 -29.74 32.25 -9.69
CA SER A 8 -28.83 31.26 -9.11
C SER A 8 -28.27 30.37 -10.22
N ALA A 9 -27.00 30.56 -10.54
CA ALA A 9 -26.25 29.62 -11.38
C ALA A 9 -26.02 28.32 -10.58
N LEU A 10 -26.77 27.27 -10.93
CA LEU A 10 -26.47 25.90 -10.51
C LEU A 10 -25.16 25.49 -11.19
N CYS A 11 -24.06 25.46 -10.44
CA CYS A 11 -22.86 24.76 -10.84
C CYS A 11 -23.19 23.27 -10.92
N ALA A 12 -23.35 22.74 -12.14
CA ALA A 12 -23.38 21.30 -12.35
C ALA A 12 -21.97 20.77 -12.09
N SER A 13 -21.74 20.22 -10.91
CA SER A 13 -20.56 19.42 -10.63
C SER A 13 -20.52 18.24 -11.60
N PRO A 14 -19.40 17.97 -12.28
CA PRO A 14 -19.29 16.77 -13.10
C PRO A 14 -19.44 15.55 -12.17
N LEU A 15 -20.25 14.59 -12.61
CA LEU A 15 -20.41 13.29 -11.97
C LEU A 15 -19.03 12.59 -12.00
N MET A 16 -18.27 12.67 -10.91
CA MET A 16 -17.16 11.74 -10.70
C MET A 16 -17.79 10.37 -10.51
N GLN A 17 -17.54 9.45 -11.45
CA GLN A 17 -17.89 8.05 -11.28
C GLN A 17 -17.11 7.53 -10.08
N ALA A 18 -17.79 7.32 -8.94
CA ALA A 18 -17.17 6.86 -7.71
C ALA A 18 -16.87 5.36 -7.81
N ALA A 19 -15.74 4.93 -7.24
CA ALA A 19 -15.41 3.52 -7.05
C ALA A 19 -16.59 2.80 -6.38
N THR A 20 -16.95 1.61 -6.88
CA THR A 20 -17.96 0.75 -6.27
C THR A 20 -17.30 -0.14 -5.24
N CYS A 21 -17.49 0.16 -3.95
CA CYS A 21 -17.02 -0.64 -2.83
C CYS A 21 -18.23 -1.13 -2.00
N PRO A 22 -18.26 -2.40 -1.52
CA PRO A 22 -19.28 -2.89 -0.62
C PRO A 22 -19.23 -2.13 0.72
N SER A 23 -20.35 -2.02 1.43
CA SER A 23 -20.40 -1.34 2.73
C SER A 23 -20.76 -2.33 3.85
N PRO A 24 -19.99 -2.42 4.95
CA PRO A 24 -18.72 -1.73 5.19
C PRO A 24 -17.56 -2.42 4.44
N ALA A 25 -16.80 -1.68 3.63
CA ALA A 25 -15.57 -2.18 3.02
C ALA A 25 -14.45 -2.07 4.06
N LEU A 26 -13.78 -3.19 4.33
CA LEU A 26 -12.44 -3.16 4.90
C LEU A 26 -11.50 -2.73 3.78
N LEU A 27 -11.17 -1.44 3.74
CA LEU A 27 -10.19 -0.90 2.81
C LEU A 27 -8.78 -1.32 3.25
N VAL A 28 -8.01 -1.88 2.32
CA VAL A 28 -6.62 -2.32 2.55
C VAL A 28 -5.61 -1.21 2.21
N ALA A 29 -6.03 -0.18 1.50
CA ALA A 29 -5.24 0.99 1.12
C ALA A 29 -5.99 2.31 1.41
N PRO A 30 -6.47 2.54 2.66
CA PRO A 30 -7.24 3.72 3.00
C PRO A 30 -6.40 5.00 2.90
N ASP A 31 -7.06 6.17 2.84
CA ASP A 31 -6.37 7.47 2.74
C ASP A 31 -5.30 7.66 3.82
N SER A 32 -5.55 7.16 5.04
CA SER A 32 -4.65 7.27 6.19
C SER A 32 -3.33 6.50 6.01
N ARG A 33 -3.24 5.56 5.08
CA ARG A 33 -2.00 4.84 4.74
C ARG A 33 -1.03 5.70 3.93
N PHE A 34 -1.52 6.75 3.27
CA PHE A 34 -0.75 7.50 2.29
C PHE A 34 -0.54 8.95 2.71
N GLU A 35 0.70 9.40 2.63
CA GLU A 35 1.09 10.81 2.76
C GLU A 35 1.43 11.40 1.39
N LEU A 36 1.03 12.65 1.16
CA LEU A 36 1.36 13.37 -0.07
C LEU A 36 2.51 14.33 0.18
N SER A 37 3.44 14.43 -0.77
CA SER A 37 4.45 15.46 -0.82
C SER A 37 4.59 16.01 -2.24
N GLU A 38 5.08 17.24 -2.37
CA GLU A 38 5.26 17.92 -3.65
C GLU A 38 6.61 18.67 -3.63
N PRO A 39 7.74 17.93 -3.68
CA PRO A 39 9.08 18.55 -3.63
C PRO A 39 9.36 19.42 -4.86
N VAL A 40 8.72 19.12 -5.99
CA VAL A 40 8.74 19.91 -7.22
C VAL A 40 7.30 20.25 -7.58
N ALA A 41 7.03 21.52 -7.90
CA ALA A 41 5.68 22.00 -8.20
C ALA A 41 5.06 21.24 -9.39
N GLY A 42 3.86 20.71 -9.19
CA GLY A 42 3.12 19.86 -10.13
C GLY A 42 3.49 18.37 -10.09
N GLU A 43 4.51 17.98 -9.32
CA GLU A 43 5.06 16.63 -9.28
C GLU A 43 4.82 15.99 -7.91
N VAL A 44 3.57 15.58 -7.68
CA VAL A 44 3.14 14.98 -6.42
C VAL A 44 3.68 13.56 -6.28
N ILE A 45 4.15 13.25 -5.08
CA ILE A 45 4.58 11.94 -4.62
C ILE A 45 3.60 11.44 -3.56
N VAL A 46 3.24 10.16 -3.66
CA VAL A 46 2.40 9.44 -2.70
C VAL A 46 3.31 8.48 -1.92
N ARG A 47 3.57 8.78 -0.66
CA ARG A 47 4.33 7.90 0.24
C ARG A 47 3.38 6.93 0.92
N ASP A 48 3.66 5.65 0.78
CA ASP A 48 2.95 4.57 1.46
C ASP A 48 3.62 4.28 2.81
N LEU A 49 2.92 4.61 3.90
CA LEU A 49 3.43 4.47 5.26
C LEU A 49 3.57 3.01 5.70
N GLN A 50 2.90 2.07 5.04
CA GLN A 50 2.97 0.66 5.39
C GLN A 50 4.19 -0.03 4.78
N THR A 51 4.57 0.37 3.56
CA THR A 51 5.65 -0.28 2.79
C THR A 51 6.93 0.55 2.70
N GLY A 52 6.86 1.84 3.05
CA GLY A 52 7.95 2.79 2.84
C GLY A 52 8.18 3.14 1.36
N LEU A 53 7.36 2.62 0.44
CA LEU A 53 7.45 2.94 -0.99
C LEU A 53 6.90 4.33 -1.26
N GLU A 54 7.51 5.00 -2.23
CA GLU A 54 7.00 6.26 -2.76
C GLU A 54 6.60 6.10 -4.21
N TRP A 55 5.46 6.65 -4.57
CA TRP A 55 4.84 6.50 -5.88
C TRP A 55 4.68 7.85 -6.53
N GLN A 56 4.82 7.93 -7.85
CA GLN A 56 4.23 9.05 -8.56
C GLN A 56 2.72 9.05 -8.35
N GLN A 57 2.09 10.22 -8.13
CA GLN A 57 0.64 10.29 -8.00
C GLN A 57 -0.08 10.00 -9.33
N CYS A 58 0.39 10.61 -10.41
CA CYS A 58 -0.16 10.39 -11.74
C CYS A 58 0.60 9.28 -12.47
N PRO A 59 -0.08 8.46 -13.29
CA PRO A 59 0.61 7.61 -14.24
C PRO A 59 1.32 8.47 -15.30
N LEU A 60 2.40 7.93 -15.89
CA LEU A 60 3.14 8.65 -16.93
C LEU A 60 2.22 9.10 -18.07
N GLY A 61 2.43 10.32 -18.56
CA GLY A 61 1.60 10.95 -19.60
C GLY A 61 0.38 11.71 -19.08
N ARG A 62 0.01 11.55 -17.80
CA ARG A 62 -1.04 12.35 -17.15
C ARG A 62 -0.43 13.30 -16.11
N SER A 63 -1.11 14.42 -15.85
CA SER A 63 -0.63 15.44 -14.92
C SER A 63 -1.76 16.30 -14.33
N GLY A 64 -1.38 17.15 -13.37
CA GLY A 64 -2.28 18.04 -12.65
C GLY A 64 -3.07 17.33 -11.53
N PRO A 65 -3.86 18.09 -10.73
CA PRO A 65 -4.49 17.57 -9.50
C PRO A 65 -5.45 16.39 -9.70
N GLY A 66 -6.03 16.25 -10.91
CA GLY A 66 -6.92 15.15 -11.26
C GLY A 66 -6.26 14.05 -12.10
N CYS A 67 -4.94 14.11 -12.30
CA CYS A 67 -4.20 13.28 -13.26
C CYS A 67 -4.93 13.16 -14.61
N THR A 68 -5.13 14.31 -15.25
CA THR A 68 -5.82 14.42 -16.53
C THR A 68 -4.87 14.24 -17.71
N GLY A 69 -5.40 13.95 -18.89
CA GLY A 69 -4.62 13.70 -20.11
C GLY A 69 -4.63 12.23 -20.54
N THR A 70 -3.69 11.87 -21.40
CA THR A 70 -3.58 10.51 -21.96
C THR A 70 -2.42 9.78 -21.30
N ALA A 71 -2.71 8.64 -20.67
CA ALA A 71 -1.65 7.81 -20.10
C ALA A 71 -0.73 7.31 -21.21
N THR A 72 0.58 7.46 -21.01
CA THR A 72 1.60 6.90 -21.88
C THR A 72 1.51 5.38 -21.83
N ARG A 73 1.36 4.75 -23.00
CA ARG A 73 1.37 3.30 -23.16
C ARG A 73 2.53 2.91 -24.06
N VAL A 74 3.43 2.09 -23.55
CA VAL A 74 4.71 1.75 -24.20
C VAL A 74 5.05 0.28 -24.03
N SER A 75 6.02 -0.21 -24.79
CA SER A 75 6.59 -1.54 -24.58
C SER A 75 7.24 -1.69 -23.21
N TRP A 76 7.43 -2.92 -22.75
CA TRP A 76 8.04 -3.15 -21.44
C TRP A 76 9.48 -2.62 -21.35
N ALA A 77 10.25 -2.74 -22.44
CA ALA A 77 11.61 -2.23 -22.50
C ALA A 77 11.67 -0.68 -22.45
N GLU A 78 10.72 -0.02 -23.12
CA GLU A 78 10.55 1.43 -23.02
C GLU A 78 10.10 1.85 -21.63
N ALA A 79 9.17 1.12 -21.00
CA ALA A 79 8.73 1.39 -19.63
C ALA A 79 9.89 1.35 -18.62
N LEU A 80 10.77 0.36 -18.72
CA LEU A 80 11.99 0.28 -17.89
C LEU A 80 12.94 1.46 -18.12
N THR A 81 13.07 1.88 -19.39
CA THR A 81 13.91 3.02 -19.76
C THR A 81 13.34 4.32 -19.21
N MET A 82 12.05 4.56 -19.43
CA MET A 82 11.33 5.73 -18.91
C MET A 82 11.36 5.79 -17.38
N ALA A 83 11.28 4.64 -16.70
CA ALA A 83 11.37 4.58 -15.25
C ALA A 83 12.75 5.05 -14.77
N ARG A 84 13.82 4.44 -15.29
CA ARG A 84 15.21 4.76 -14.93
C ARG A 84 15.59 6.21 -15.26
N ASP A 85 15.07 6.74 -16.36
CA ASP A 85 15.42 8.08 -16.84
C ASP A 85 14.50 9.18 -16.25
N SER A 86 13.57 8.82 -15.35
CA SER A 86 12.68 9.78 -14.71
C SER A 86 13.39 10.60 -13.64
N SER A 87 13.13 11.91 -13.62
CA SER A 87 13.59 12.83 -12.57
C SER A 87 12.43 13.43 -11.74
N HIS A 88 11.28 12.75 -11.70
CA HIS A 88 10.05 13.27 -11.08
C HIS A 88 10.24 13.55 -9.59
N GLY A 89 9.71 14.67 -9.12
CA GLY A 89 9.90 15.17 -7.77
C GLY A 89 11.34 15.50 -7.43
N GLY A 90 12.23 15.62 -8.43
CA GLY A 90 13.67 15.82 -8.23
C GLY A 90 14.46 14.57 -7.84
N PHE A 91 13.86 13.38 -7.97
CA PHE A 91 14.50 12.10 -7.65
C PHE A 91 14.81 11.29 -8.92
N ASP A 92 15.93 10.58 -8.92
CA ASP A 92 16.49 9.84 -10.07
C ASP A 92 16.59 8.30 -9.85
N ASP A 93 16.01 7.80 -8.76
CA ASP A 93 15.98 6.39 -8.35
C ASP A 93 14.63 5.72 -8.63
N TRP A 94 13.87 6.25 -9.59
CA TRP A 94 12.60 5.68 -10.00
C TRP A 94 12.77 4.36 -10.74
N ARG A 95 11.84 3.45 -10.50
CA ARG A 95 11.79 2.13 -11.13
C ARG A 95 10.37 1.72 -11.46
N LEU A 96 10.26 0.69 -12.31
CA LEU A 96 9.00 0.02 -12.55
C LEU A 96 8.65 -0.86 -11.33
N PRO A 97 7.43 -0.76 -10.78
CA PRO A 97 7.03 -1.55 -9.63
C PRO A 97 6.94 -3.03 -9.99
N ASN A 98 7.22 -3.91 -9.05
CA ASN A 98 6.96 -5.33 -9.20
C ASN A 98 5.46 -5.63 -9.01
N MET A 99 5.06 -6.86 -9.32
CA MET A 99 3.66 -7.27 -9.27
C MET A 99 3.05 -7.12 -7.85
N GLN A 100 3.80 -7.45 -6.80
CA GLN A 100 3.32 -7.36 -5.42
C GLN A 100 3.14 -5.91 -4.97
N GLU A 101 4.04 -5.02 -5.38
CA GLU A 101 3.95 -3.59 -5.08
C GLU A 101 2.70 -2.98 -5.72
N LEU A 102 2.41 -3.31 -6.98
CA LEU A 102 1.17 -2.86 -7.64
C LEU A 102 -0.07 -3.40 -6.94
N TYR A 103 -0.07 -4.68 -6.54
CA TYR A 103 -1.17 -5.26 -5.76
C TYR A 103 -1.37 -4.58 -4.42
N ALA A 104 -0.32 -4.04 -3.81
CA ALA A 104 -0.41 -3.32 -2.54
C ALA A 104 -1.20 -2.00 -2.68
N LEU A 105 -1.40 -1.48 -3.88
CA LEU A 105 -2.26 -0.30 -4.15
C LEU A 105 -3.72 -0.67 -4.39
N ILE A 106 -4.02 -1.95 -4.68
CA ILE A 106 -5.35 -2.40 -5.05
C ILE A 106 -6.26 -2.52 -3.83
N GLU A 107 -7.42 -1.89 -3.91
CA GLU A 107 -8.53 -2.06 -2.99
C GLU A 107 -9.39 -3.26 -3.44
N TRP A 108 -9.06 -4.46 -2.95
CA TRP A 108 -9.68 -5.73 -3.40
C TRP A 108 -11.20 -5.81 -3.24
N GLY A 109 -11.76 -5.02 -2.31
CA GLY A 109 -13.21 -4.92 -2.15
C GLY A 109 -13.86 -4.00 -3.17
N CYS A 110 -13.11 -3.12 -3.82
CA CYS A 110 -13.61 -2.10 -4.73
C CYS A 110 -13.46 -2.52 -6.19
N GLN A 111 -14.30 -1.96 -7.06
CA GLN A 111 -14.19 -2.08 -8.51
C GLN A 111 -14.57 -0.76 -9.18
N LEU A 112 -14.04 -0.53 -10.38
CA LEU A 112 -14.33 0.61 -11.26
C LEU A 112 -14.07 2.01 -10.63
N PRO A 113 -12.87 2.32 -10.12
CA PRO A 113 -11.67 1.50 -10.07
C PRO A 113 -11.42 0.89 -8.67
N ALA A 114 -10.59 -0.14 -8.63
CA ALA A 114 -10.15 -0.84 -7.42
C ALA A 114 -8.87 -0.23 -6.82
N ILE A 115 -8.80 1.09 -6.72
CA ILE A 115 -7.66 1.82 -6.19
C ILE A 115 -8.15 3.07 -5.45
N ASN A 116 -7.37 3.53 -4.48
CA ASN A 116 -7.69 4.74 -3.74
C ASN A 116 -7.63 5.99 -4.64
N LEU A 117 -8.80 6.47 -5.09
CA LEU A 117 -8.93 7.64 -5.97
C LEU A 117 -8.58 8.98 -5.31
N GLN A 118 -8.55 9.07 -3.97
CA GLN A 118 -8.11 10.28 -3.29
C GLN A 118 -6.59 10.43 -3.34
N ARG A 119 -5.86 9.31 -3.43
CA ARG A 119 -4.40 9.28 -3.48
C ARG A 119 -3.87 9.12 -4.89
N PHE A 120 -4.58 8.36 -5.73
CA PHE A 120 -4.28 8.10 -7.14
C PHE A 120 -5.45 8.54 -8.02
N PRO A 121 -5.64 9.85 -8.24
CA PRO A 121 -6.71 10.36 -9.07
C PRO A 121 -6.47 10.00 -10.55
N GLY A 122 -7.51 10.14 -11.37
CA GLY A 122 -7.41 9.91 -12.80
C GLY A 122 -7.19 8.45 -13.21
N GLU A 123 -7.52 7.49 -12.34
CA GLU A 123 -7.47 6.05 -12.65
C GLU A 123 -8.66 5.55 -13.46
N LEU A 124 -9.67 6.41 -13.68
CA LEU A 124 -10.86 6.06 -14.45
C LEU A 124 -10.52 5.70 -15.92
N GLY A 125 -11.00 4.53 -16.36
CA GLY A 125 -10.95 4.08 -17.76
C GLY A 125 -10.05 2.86 -18.01
N GLY A 126 -9.91 1.94 -17.06
CA GLY A 126 -9.23 0.66 -17.27
C GLY A 126 -7.74 0.81 -17.44
N LEU A 127 -7.09 1.53 -16.53
CA LEU A 127 -5.63 1.61 -16.55
C LEU A 127 -5.05 0.27 -16.12
N VAL A 128 -4.18 -0.22 -17.00
CA VAL A 128 -3.47 -1.49 -16.84
C VAL A 128 -1.99 -1.17 -16.88
N TYR A 129 -1.29 -1.60 -15.84
CA TYR A 129 0.09 -1.22 -15.57
C TYR A 129 1.06 -2.36 -15.82
N TRP A 130 2.18 -2.04 -16.48
CA TRP A 130 3.33 -2.94 -16.47
C TRP A 130 3.88 -3.14 -15.06
N SER A 131 4.21 -4.39 -14.71
CA SER A 131 5.11 -4.69 -13.60
C SER A 131 6.54 -4.99 -14.08
N SER A 132 7.51 -5.02 -13.18
CA SER A 132 8.86 -5.55 -13.43
C SER A 132 8.95 -7.08 -13.29
N THR A 133 7.86 -7.77 -12.90
CA THR A 133 7.83 -9.22 -12.68
C THR A 133 7.58 -9.98 -13.98
N THR A 134 8.58 -10.73 -14.43
CA THR A 134 8.48 -11.66 -15.58
C THR A 134 7.90 -13.01 -15.17
N THR A 135 7.45 -13.81 -16.14
CA THR A 135 7.11 -15.22 -15.88
C THR A 135 8.29 -16.15 -16.14
N ASP A 136 8.47 -17.17 -15.30
CA ASP A 136 9.54 -18.15 -15.46
C ASP A 136 9.26 -19.11 -16.63
N THR A 137 7.98 -19.36 -16.92
CA THR A 137 7.54 -20.33 -17.93
C THR A 137 7.42 -19.74 -19.34
N ALA A 138 7.38 -18.40 -19.47
CA ALA A 138 7.35 -17.68 -20.72
C ALA A 138 8.19 -16.39 -20.63
N PRO A 139 9.50 -16.44 -20.89
CA PRO A 139 10.41 -15.29 -20.66
C PRO A 139 10.11 -14.07 -21.54
N ALA A 140 9.28 -14.24 -22.58
CA ALA A 140 8.78 -13.18 -23.44
C ALA A 140 7.56 -12.43 -22.86
N THR A 141 7.04 -12.82 -21.69
CA THR A 141 5.89 -12.20 -21.04
C THR A 141 6.21 -11.61 -19.67
N VAL A 142 5.37 -10.65 -19.27
CA VAL A 142 5.46 -9.87 -18.03
C VAL A 142 4.07 -9.71 -17.44
N TYR A 143 3.95 -9.75 -16.12
CA TYR A 143 2.67 -9.49 -15.45
C TYR A 143 2.26 -8.02 -15.59
N ILE A 144 1.00 -7.81 -15.97
CA ILE A 144 0.30 -6.54 -15.90
C ILE A 144 -0.74 -6.56 -14.78
N ILE A 145 -0.98 -5.43 -14.12
CA ILE A 145 -2.01 -5.29 -13.09
C ILE A 145 -3.07 -4.30 -13.56
N ASP A 146 -4.34 -4.71 -13.48
CA ASP A 146 -5.51 -3.90 -13.82
C ASP A 146 -6.03 -3.16 -12.59
N SER A 147 -6.00 -1.82 -12.61
CA SER A 147 -6.50 -0.99 -11.51
C SER A 147 -8.03 -0.89 -11.46
N ASP A 148 -8.76 -1.34 -12.47
CA ASP A 148 -10.24 -1.26 -12.50
C ASP A 148 -10.94 -2.45 -11.82
N THR A 149 -10.44 -3.67 -12.01
CA THR A 149 -11.21 -4.90 -11.71
C THR A 149 -10.81 -5.61 -10.42
N GLY A 150 -10.01 -4.99 -9.56
CA GLY A 150 -9.47 -5.63 -8.35
C GLY A 150 -8.14 -6.32 -8.61
N GLY A 151 -7.33 -5.81 -9.54
CA GLY A 151 -5.94 -6.20 -9.68
C GLY A 151 -5.65 -7.39 -10.61
N SER A 152 -6.60 -7.89 -11.39
CA SER A 152 -6.41 -9.10 -12.22
C SER A 152 -5.04 -9.16 -12.94
N GLY A 153 -4.13 -9.98 -12.40
CA GLY A 153 -2.75 -10.09 -12.88
C GLY A 153 -2.63 -11.07 -14.04
N ASN A 154 -2.47 -10.57 -15.27
CA ASN A 154 -2.27 -11.42 -16.46
C ASN A 154 -0.87 -11.22 -17.04
N ALA A 155 -0.26 -12.28 -17.56
CA ALA A 155 1.01 -12.15 -18.28
C ALA A 155 0.76 -11.72 -19.73
N GLN A 156 1.47 -10.69 -20.19
CA GLN A 156 1.36 -10.15 -21.56
C GLN A 156 2.72 -10.14 -22.27
N PRO A 157 2.76 -10.25 -23.61
CA PRO A 157 4.01 -10.16 -24.37
C PRO A 157 4.73 -8.83 -24.12
N LYS A 158 6.05 -8.85 -23.90
CA LYS A 158 6.89 -7.66 -23.64
C LYS A 158 6.77 -6.55 -24.71
N THR A 159 6.33 -6.91 -25.91
CA THR A 159 6.08 -6.01 -27.05
C THR A 159 4.72 -5.30 -27.02
N GLY A 160 3.81 -5.69 -26.11
CA GLY A 160 2.53 -5.02 -25.94
C GLY A 160 2.69 -3.60 -25.39
N SER A 161 1.64 -2.78 -25.45
CA SER A 161 1.66 -1.40 -24.97
C SER A 161 0.73 -1.21 -23.79
N TRP A 162 1.31 -0.97 -22.60
CA TRP A 162 0.57 -0.77 -21.35
C TRP A 162 1.08 0.44 -20.59
N SER A 163 0.28 0.88 -19.62
CA SER A 163 0.52 2.11 -18.86
C SER A 163 1.67 1.92 -17.88
N VAL A 164 2.23 3.03 -17.43
CA VAL A 164 3.39 3.04 -16.52
C VAL A 164 3.09 3.93 -15.32
N ARG A 165 3.33 3.39 -14.13
CA ARG A 165 3.35 4.11 -12.85
C ARG A 165 4.68 3.81 -12.19
N LEU A 166 5.36 4.84 -11.74
CA LEU A 166 6.69 4.68 -11.15
C LEU A 166 6.60 4.54 -9.64
N VAL A 167 7.51 3.74 -9.11
CA VAL A 167 7.75 3.59 -7.68
C VAL A 167 9.23 3.84 -7.42
N ARG A 168 9.56 4.31 -6.23
CA ARG A 168 10.92 4.45 -5.74
C ARG A 168 10.99 4.05 -4.28
N GLY A 169 12.21 3.91 -3.78
CA GLY A 169 12.45 3.49 -2.41
C GLY A 169 11.76 2.16 -2.11
N GLY A 170 11.14 2.12 -0.94
CA GLY A 170 10.84 0.89 -0.24
C GLY A 170 12.08 0.47 0.52
N ASP A 171 11.87 0.13 1.78
CA ASP A 171 12.86 -0.63 2.49
C ASP A 171 13.10 -1.89 1.64
N ALA A 172 14.36 -2.14 1.27
CA ALA A 172 14.72 -3.50 0.90
C ALA A 172 14.11 -4.39 1.99
N TRP A 173 13.65 -5.59 1.64
CA TRP A 173 13.11 -6.56 2.60
C TRP A 173 14.09 -6.91 3.77
N SER A 174 15.22 -6.21 3.88
CA SER A 174 16.06 -6.01 5.05
C SER A 174 15.51 -5.13 6.17
N SER A 175 14.42 -4.39 5.98
CA SER A 175 13.74 -3.74 7.12
C SER A 175 12.24 -3.67 6.93
N PHE A 176 11.56 -4.75 7.33
CA PHE A 176 10.61 -4.48 8.40
C PHE A 176 11.42 -3.72 9.44
N ASN A 177 11.06 -2.48 9.76
CA ASN A 177 11.29 -2.06 11.12
C ASN A 177 10.50 -3.07 11.96
N ALA A 178 11.13 -4.21 12.28
CA ALA A 178 10.98 -4.78 13.59
C ALA A 178 11.16 -3.55 14.46
N ALA A 179 10.06 -3.06 15.02
CA ALA A 179 10.13 -1.95 15.94
C ALA A 179 11.35 -2.24 16.82
N ALA A 180 12.33 -1.33 16.84
CA ALA A 180 13.65 -1.60 17.43
C ALA A 180 13.51 -2.10 18.90
N GLN A 181 12.33 -1.87 19.46
CA GLN A 181 11.71 -2.64 20.51
C GLN A 181 10.29 -3.04 20.05
N PRO A 182 9.85 -4.31 20.20
CA PRO A 182 8.41 -4.57 20.29
C PRO A 182 7.83 -3.61 21.33
N ASP A 183 6.59 -3.14 21.13
CA ASP A 183 5.91 -2.32 22.13
C ASP A 183 6.11 -2.96 23.51
N PRO A 184 6.66 -2.24 24.51
CA PRO A 184 6.95 -2.82 25.80
C PRO A 184 5.64 -3.35 26.39
N PHE A 185 5.59 -4.65 26.64
CA PHE A 185 4.51 -5.26 27.41
C PHE A 185 4.60 -4.72 28.84
N ALA A 186 3.77 -3.72 29.14
CA ALA A 186 3.63 -3.23 30.49
C ALA A 186 2.61 -4.12 31.22
N PHE A 187 3.12 -5.06 32.03
CA PHE A 187 2.28 -5.66 33.05
C PHE A 187 2.13 -4.66 34.19
N ALA A 188 0.90 -4.35 34.58
CA ALA A 188 0.69 -3.60 35.81
C ALA A 188 1.07 -4.48 36.99
N ASP A 189 2.02 -4.04 37.81
CA ASP A 189 2.42 -4.73 39.04
C ASP A 189 1.19 -5.08 39.88
N GLN A 190 1.10 -6.35 40.26
CA GLN A 190 0.05 -6.85 41.11
C GLN A 190 0.55 -6.90 42.56
N LEU A 191 0.41 -5.79 43.29
CA LEU A 191 0.81 -5.70 44.69
C LEU A 191 -0.26 -6.31 45.61
N ALA A 192 0.15 -7.09 46.62
CA ALA A 192 -0.71 -7.69 47.65
C ALA A 192 -1.76 -8.70 47.15
N VAL A 193 -1.48 -9.40 46.06
CA VAL A 193 -2.34 -10.51 45.59
C VAL A 193 -2.12 -11.77 46.44
N PRO A 194 -3.18 -12.51 46.81
CA PRO A 194 -3.05 -13.81 47.47
C PRO A 194 -2.19 -14.78 46.65
N VAL A 195 -1.29 -15.49 47.32
CA VAL A 195 -0.54 -16.61 46.72
C VAL A 195 -1.55 -17.67 46.22
N ASP A 196 -1.28 -18.22 45.02
CA ASP A 196 -2.09 -19.23 44.31
C ASP A 196 -3.40 -18.75 43.64
N GLU A 197 -3.61 -17.45 43.45
CA GLU A 197 -4.74 -16.96 42.63
C GLU A 197 -4.38 -16.95 41.13
N LEU A 198 -5.13 -17.71 40.31
CA LEU A 198 -4.99 -17.70 38.86
C LEU A 198 -5.46 -16.35 38.29
N ARG A 199 -4.54 -15.59 37.71
CA ARG A 199 -4.85 -14.36 36.96
C ARG A 199 -4.51 -14.55 35.49
N LEU A 200 -5.50 -14.34 34.63
CA LEU A 200 -5.33 -14.34 33.19
C LEU A 200 -5.02 -12.90 32.75
N SER A 201 -3.94 -12.71 32.00
CA SER A 201 -3.72 -11.46 31.28
C SER A 201 -4.74 -11.33 30.15
N GLU A 202 -4.83 -10.15 29.54
CA GLU A 202 -5.47 -10.03 28.23
C GLU A 202 -4.76 -10.91 27.20
N THR A 203 -5.49 -11.30 26.16
CA THR A 203 -4.93 -12.06 25.03
C THR A 203 -3.91 -11.21 24.28
N ILE A 204 -2.67 -11.69 24.22
CA ILE A 204 -1.61 -11.08 23.41
C ILE A 204 -1.51 -11.84 22.08
N THR A 205 -1.71 -11.14 20.97
CA THR A 205 -1.51 -11.70 19.62
C THR A 205 -0.10 -11.38 19.15
N VAL A 206 0.74 -12.40 18.99
CA VAL A 206 2.06 -12.28 18.36
C VAL A 206 1.95 -12.67 16.89
N SER A 207 2.28 -11.75 15.98
CA SER A 207 2.28 -11.98 14.53
C SER A 207 3.67 -11.71 13.91
N GLY A 208 3.93 -12.22 12.72
CA GLY A 208 5.16 -11.92 11.96
C GLY A 208 6.36 -12.85 12.18
N LEU A 209 6.22 -13.94 12.94
CA LEU A 209 7.30 -14.92 13.13
C LEU A 209 7.29 -15.98 12.01
N ASN A 210 8.31 -15.97 11.15
CA ASN A 210 8.43 -16.89 10.01
C ASN A 210 9.50 -17.99 10.21
N GLY A 211 9.91 -18.26 11.45
CA GLY A 211 10.89 -19.30 11.81
C GLY A 211 10.93 -19.60 13.32
N PRO A 212 11.63 -20.68 13.75
CA PRO A 212 11.77 -21.02 15.16
C PRO A 212 12.37 -19.84 15.94
N THR A 213 11.60 -19.30 16.88
CA THR A 213 11.96 -18.11 17.67
C THR A 213 12.05 -18.48 19.14
N GLN A 214 13.14 -18.12 19.81
CA GLN A 214 13.31 -18.36 21.23
C GLN A 214 12.43 -17.38 22.03
N ALA A 215 11.59 -17.91 22.91
CA ALA A 215 10.89 -17.11 23.91
C ALA A 215 11.66 -17.20 25.24
N SER A 216 11.77 -16.08 25.94
CA SER A 216 12.33 -16.01 27.30
C SER A 216 11.37 -15.19 28.17
N VAL A 217 11.18 -15.64 29.41
CA VAL A 217 10.43 -14.92 30.43
C VAL A 217 11.45 -14.44 31.45
N ILE A 218 11.57 -13.14 31.64
CA ILE A 218 12.43 -12.55 32.68
C ILE A 218 11.55 -12.28 33.89
N GLY A 219 11.91 -12.84 35.04
CA GLY A 219 11.18 -12.66 36.30
C GLY A 219 12.10 -12.77 37.51
N GLU A 220 11.53 -12.65 38.70
CA GLU A 220 12.26 -12.86 39.95
C GLU A 220 12.86 -14.28 40.03
N SER A 221 13.85 -14.47 40.91
CA SER A 221 14.47 -15.78 41.12
C SER A 221 13.40 -16.83 41.48
N GLY A 222 13.14 -17.77 40.56
CA GLY A 222 12.08 -18.77 40.69
C GLY A 222 10.92 -18.63 39.71
N ALA A 223 10.92 -17.61 38.85
CA ALA A 223 9.95 -17.51 37.76
C ALA A 223 10.04 -18.73 36.81
N ALA A 224 8.89 -19.32 36.49
CA ALA A 224 8.78 -20.47 35.61
C ALA A 224 7.61 -20.31 34.64
N PHE A 225 7.73 -20.85 33.42
CA PHE A 225 6.68 -20.80 32.40
C PHE A 225 6.41 -22.18 31.80
N ALA A 226 5.16 -22.43 31.44
CA ALA A 226 4.70 -23.68 30.81
C ALA A 226 3.96 -23.36 29.51
N LEU A 227 4.36 -24.01 28.41
CA LEU A 227 3.64 -23.95 27.14
C LEU A 227 2.73 -25.19 27.03
N ASN A 228 1.46 -24.99 26.66
CA ASN A 228 0.49 -26.08 26.43
C ASN A 228 0.32 -27.06 27.60
N GLY A 229 0.45 -26.59 28.85
CA GLY A 229 0.34 -27.43 30.04
C GLY A 229 1.54 -28.36 30.28
N GLY A 230 2.68 -28.12 29.61
CA GLY A 230 3.94 -28.80 29.90
C GLY A 230 4.50 -28.46 31.29
N THR A 231 5.49 -29.23 31.76
CA THR A 231 6.23 -28.91 32.99
C THR A 231 6.87 -27.53 32.91
N PRO A 232 6.71 -26.65 33.93
CA PRO A 232 7.31 -25.32 33.90
C PRO A 232 8.84 -25.39 33.77
N GLY A 233 9.40 -24.69 32.80
CA GLY A 233 10.84 -24.46 32.71
C GLY A 233 11.25 -23.27 33.57
N SER A 234 12.39 -23.34 34.25
CA SER A 234 12.98 -22.17 34.91
C SER A 234 13.43 -21.16 33.85
N ALA A 235 13.23 -19.87 34.14
CA ALA A 235 13.79 -18.77 33.36
C ALA A 235 15.30 -18.93 33.11
#